data_AF-A0A257THX6-F1
#
_entry.id   AF-A0A257THX6-F1
#
_cell.length_a   1.000
_cell.length_b   1.000
_cell.length_c   1.000
_cell.angle_alpha   90.00
_cell.angle_beta   90.00
_cell.angle_gamma   90.00
#
_symmetry.space_group_name_H-M   'P 1'
#
loop_
_entity.id
_entity.type
_entity.pdbx_description
1 polymer ?
#
loop_
_entity_poly.entity_id
_entity_poly.type
_entity_poly.pdbx_seq_one_letter_code
_entity_poly.pdbx_strand_id
1 'polypeptide(L)' 'MRKSDLPKIIGIIPALRKPTVSPLYDDEWVAIETIIDERIVRIIVPELKRSGAEGIIEYPLNKVVP' A
#
# COMPACT_ATOMS: atom_id res chain seq x y z
N MET A 1 6.13 -3.60 -6.00
CA MET A 1 5.31 -4.78 -6.40
C MET A 1 5.10 -4.75 -7.92
N ARG A 2 4.74 -5.88 -8.55
CA ARG A 2 4.41 -5.89 -9.98
C ARG A 2 3.08 -5.19 -10.25
N LYS A 3 3.00 -4.47 -11.37
CA LYS A 3 1.79 -3.77 -11.83
C LYS A 3 0.60 -4.72 -12.01
N SER A 4 0.84 -5.99 -12.34
CA SER A 4 -0.18 -7.03 -12.45
C SER A 4 -0.93 -7.34 -11.15
N ASP A 5 -0.31 -7.11 -9.99
CA ASP A 5 -0.90 -7.40 -8.68
C ASP A 5 -1.67 -6.20 -8.09
N LEU A 6 -1.59 -5.04 -8.75
CA LEU A 6 -2.28 -3.81 -8.36
C LEU A 6 -3.78 -4.00 -8.10
N PRO A 7 -4.57 -4.69 -8.95
CA PRO A 7 -6.01 -4.85 -8.71
C PRO A 7 -6.33 -5.65 -7.44
N LYS A 8 -5.49 -6.64 -7.09
CA LYS A 8 -5.67 -7.45 -5.87
C LYS A 8 -5.40 -6.60 -4.63
N ILE A 9 -4.36 -5.80 -4.67
CA ILE A 9 -3.91 -4.98 -3.54
C ILE A 9 -4.83 -3.78 -3.29
N ILE A 10 -5.32 -3.13 -4.36
CA ILE A 10 -6.33 -2.07 -4.28
C ILE A 10 -7.58 -2.55 -3.52
N GLY A 11 -7.98 -3.81 -3.70
CA GLY A 11 -9.14 -4.38 -3.01
C GLY A 11 -8.94 -4.64 -1.51
N ILE A 12 -7.69 -4.78 -1.06
CA ILE A 12 -7.33 -5.06 0.34
C ILE A 12 -7.19 -3.77 1.14
N ILE A 13 -6.66 -2.71 0.51
CA ILE A 13 -6.42 -1.43 1.19
C ILE A 13 -7.76 -0.74 1.45
N PRO A 14 -8.13 -0.48 2.71
CA PRO A 14 -9.36 0.24 3.01
C PRO A 14 -9.24 1.67 2.46
N ALA A 15 -10.19 2.02 1.60
CA ALA A 15 -10.19 3.20 0.72
C ALA A 15 -10.36 4.55 1.43
N LEU A 16 -9.87 4.70 2.67
CA LEU A 16 -9.94 5.95 3.44
C LEU A 16 -9.28 7.12 2.69
N ARG A 17 -8.24 6.85 1.90
CA ARG A 17 -7.66 7.79 0.93
C ARG A 17 -7.29 7.00 -0.33
N LYS A 18 -7.53 7.57 -1.52
CA LYS A 18 -7.08 6.97 -2.79
C LYS A 18 -5.56 6.74 -2.67
N PRO A 19 -5.05 5.50 -2.80
CA PRO A 19 -3.63 5.25 -2.67
C PRO A 19 -2.87 5.99 -3.76
N THR A 20 -1.71 6.54 -3.41
CA THR A 20 -0.76 7.05 -4.40
C THR A 20 -0.13 5.84 -5.08
N VAL A 21 -0.17 5.79 -6.40
CA VAL A 21 0.47 4.75 -7.20
C VAL A 21 1.51 5.42 -8.09
N SER A 22 2.78 5.08 -7.88
CA SER A 22 3.92 5.65 -8.60
C SER A 22 4.64 4.55 -9.38
N PRO A 23 4.91 4.73 -10.69
CA PRO A 23 5.77 3.80 -11.43
C PRO A 23 7.19 3.87 -10.85
N LEU A 24 7.86 2.71 -10.80
CA LEU A 24 9.27 2.64 -10.43
C LEU A 24 10.15 2.75 -11.68
N TYR A 25 11.47 2.67 -11.49
CA TYR A 25 12.43 2.68 -12.59
C TYR A 25 12.15 1.58 -13.63
N ASP A 26 11.68 0.43 -13.17
CA ASP A 26 11.16 -0.63 -14.02
C ASP A 26 9.64 -0.44 -14.17
N ASP A 27 9.15 -0.26 -15.40
CA ASP A 27 7.74 -0.04 -15.74
C ASP A 27 6.83 -1.22 -15.39
N GLU A 28 7.39 -2.42 -15.18
CA GLU A 28 6.65 -3.56 -14.65
C GLU A 28 6.34 -3.41 -13.16
N TRP A 29 6.97 -2.45 -12.48
CA TRP A 29 6.89 -2.26 -11.04
C TRP A 29 6.23 -0.95 -10.66
N VAL A 30 5.44 -1.02 -9.59
CA VAL A 30 4.79 0.14 -8.98
C VAL A 30 5.04 0.16 -7.47
N ALA A 31 5.16 1.38 -6.94
CA ALA A 31 5.07 1.67 -5.52
C ALA A 31 3.64 2.12 -5.19
N ILE A 32 3.12 1.62 -4.07
CA ILE A 32 1.84 2.04 -3.51
C ILE A 32 2.11 2.66 -2.15
N GLU A 33 1.55 3.84 -1.94
CA GLU A 33 1.59 4.55 -0.67
C GLU A 33 0.16 4.91 -0.25
N THR A 34 -0.17 4.60 0.99
CA THR A 34 -1.51 4.83 1.54
C THR A 34 -1.42 5.14 3.02
N ILE A 35 -2.38 5.93 3.51
CA ILE A 35 -2.56 6.20 4.93
C ILE A 35 -3.69 5.29 5.41
N ILE A 36 -3.38 4.43 6.37
CA ILE A 36 -4.33 3.51 6.99
C ILE A 36 -4.36 3.71 8.51
N ASP A 37 -5.46 3.27 9.12
CA ASP A 37 -5.60 3.28 10.58
C ASP A 37 -4.62 2.27 11.19
N GLU A 38 -3.90 2.65 12.24
CA GLU A 38 -2.91 1.78 12.88
C GLU A 38 -3.52 0.46 13.39
N ARG A 39 -4.80 0.47 13.79
CA ARG A 39 -5.48 -0.71 14.34
C ARG A 39 -5.62 -1.84 13.33
N ILE A 40 -5.62 -1.54 12.03
CA ILE A 40 -5.81 -2.51 10.94
C ILE A 40 -4.50 -2.95 10.29
N VAL A 41 -3.39 -2.25 10.56
CA VAL A 41 -2.05 -2.53 10.00
C VAL A 41 -1.66 -4.00 10.21
N ARG A 42 -1.80 -4.50 11.44
CA ARG A 42 -1.42 -5.88 11.81
C ARG A 42 -2.20 -6.96 11.05
N ILE A 43 -3.38 -6.61 10.53
CA ILE A 43 -4.25 -7.52 9.77
C ILE A 43 -3.89 -7.44 8.28
N ILE A 44 -3.69 -6.22 7.77
CA ILE A 44 -3.49 -5.93 6.35
C ILE A 44 -2.09 -6.28 5.86
N VAL A 45 -1.03 -6.00 6.64
CA VAL A 45 0.36 -6.24 6.20
C VAL A 45 0.59 -7.71 5.78
N PRO A 46 0.15 -8.73 6.54
CA PRO A 46 0.22 -10.12 6.10
C PRO A 46 -0.56 -10.40 4.80
N GLU A 47 -1.74 -9.81 4.62
CA GLU A 47 -2.56 -9.97 3.40
C GLU A 47 -1.90 -9.35 2.17
N LEU A 48 -1.29 -8.18 2.34
CA LEU A 48 -0.52 -7.51 1.30
C LEU A 48 0.65 -8.37 0.85
N LYS A 49 1.43 -8.92 1.79
CA LYS A 49 2.54 -9.82 1.46
C LYS A 49 2.07 -11.07 0.69
N ARG A 50 0.97 -11.69 1.12
CA ARG A 50 0.37 -12.83 0.40
C ARG A 50 -0.11 -12.48 -1.01
N SER A 51 -0.43 -11.21 -1.24
CA SER A 51 -0.93 -10.71 -2.52
C SER A 51 0.16 -10.18 -3.45
N GLY A 52 1.45 -10.35 -3.09
CA GLY A 52 2.59 -9.94 -3.92
C GLY A 52 3.14 -8.55 -3.58
N ALA A 53 2.73 -7.94 -2.46
CA ALA A 53 3.38 -6.74 -1.97
C ALA A 53 4.76 -7.08 -1.39
N GLU A 54 5.76 -6.33 -1.82
CA GLU A 54 7.15 -6.48 -1.40
C GLU A 54 7.66 -5.14 -0.86
N GLY A 55 8.64 -5.19 0.06
CA GLY A 55 9.28 -3.99 0.60
C GLY A 55 8.32 -3.06 1.34
N ILE A 56 7.40 -3.60 2.14
CA ILE A 56 6.43 -2.81 2.92
C ILE A 56 7.16 -2.05 4.02
N ILE A 57 7.02 -0.73 4.02
CA ILE A 57 7.53 0.18 5.05
C ILE A 57 6.33 0.92 5.64
N GLU A 58 6.27 1.00 6.96
CA GLU A 58 5.28 1.79 7.68
C GLU A 58 5.97 2.88 8.49
N TYR A 59 5.31 4.03 8.60
CA TYR A 59 5.78 5.14 9.41
C TYR A 59 4.60 5.84 10.08
N PRO A 60 4.69 6.20 11.38
CA PRO A 60 3.64 6.95 12.04
C PRO A 60 3.61 8.39 11.51
N LEU A 61 2.40 8.96 11.36
CA LEU A 61 2.24 10.36 10.98
C LEU A 61 2.47 11.26 12.21
N ASN A 62 3.43 12.18 12.12
CA ASN A 62 3.74 13.11 13.20
C ASN A 62 2.74 14.28 13.28
N LYS A 63 2.23 14.73 12.13
CA LYS A 63 1.29 15.85 12.04
C LYS A 63 0.44 15.69 10.78
N VAL A 64 -0.88 15.77 10.94
CA VAL A 64 -1.82 15.84 9.83
C VAL A 64 -2.31 17.28 9.72
N VAL A 65 -2.14 17.88 8.54
CA VAL A 65 -2.70 19.21 8.23
C VAL A 65 -3.80 18.99 7.20
N PRO A 66 -5.06 19.36 7.51
CA PRO A 66 -6.19 19.20 6.60
C PRO A 66 -6.15 20.20 5.44
#